data_AF-A0A5E4LTK1-F1
#
_entry.id   AF-A0A5E4LTK1-F1
#
_cell.length_a   1.000
_cell.length_b   1.000
_cell.length_c   1.000
_cell.angle_alpha   90.00
_cell.angle_beta   90.00
_cell.angle_gamma   90.00
#
_symmetry.space_group_name_H-M   'P 1'
#
loop_
_entity.id
_entity.type
_entity.pdbx_description
1 polymer ?
#
loop_
_entity_poly.entity_id
_entity_poly.type
_entity_poly.pdbx_seq_one_letter_code
_entity_poly.pdbx_strand_id
1 'polypeptide(L)'
;MADQVLLPKKGGGVLDLTKPIVPSKEMMIRWAKEYLEDPKWDLDVKRNSITILAENGEREYLIQWAKRYLESTGKNHSLDRDAVGVLIDYKEMKYLKTLQGWFEKDLESMKKELGALEKQRLGLSLNLGAQAYVKMREFMSDEEWERLPKKEQLRLSAEAYAKYVGPIMTKVEDAIKKLERQISEMETLLDDIRRGLQKE
;
A
#
# COMPACT_ATOMS: atom_id res chain seq x y z
N MET A 1 34.04 -18.15 36.26
CA MET A 1 33.29 -17.45 37.32
C MET A 1 31.91 -17.19 36.74
N ALA A 2 30.86 -17.75 37.35
CA ALA A 2 29.50 -17.69 36.83
C ALA A 2 28.74 -16.56 37.53
N ASP A 3 28.25 -15.60 36.74
CA ASP A 3 27.38 -14.52 37.21
C ASP A 3 26.01 -15.10 37.56
N GLN A 4 25.78 -15.42 38.83
CA GLN A 4 24.46 -15.75 39.34
C GLN A 4 23.70 -14.47 39.69
N VAL A 5 22.68 -14.14 38.89
CA VAL A 5 21.71 -13.10 39.24
C VAL A 5 20.67 -13.72 40.18
N LEU A 6 20.67 -13.26 41.43
CA LEU A 6 19.67 -13.62 42.45
C LEU A 6 18.39 -12.81 42.22
N LEU A 7 17.28 -13.49 41.91
CA LEU A 7 15.94 -12.90 41.91
C LEU A 7 15.30 -12.98 43.31
N PRO A 8 14.53 -11.96 43.73
CA PRO A 8 13.94 -11.90 45.07
C PRO A 8 12.91 -13.01 45.29
N LYS A 9 13.08 -13.71 46.42
CA LYS A 9 12.25 -14.84 46.86
C LYS A 9 10.81 -14.42 47.14
N LYS A 10 9.90 -14.89 46.28
CA LYS A 10 8.71 -15.67 46.66
C LYS A 10 8.37 -16.60 45.48
N GLY A 11 8.80 -17.87 45.59
CA GLY A 11 8.55 -18.91 44.58
C GLY A 11 9.65 -19.13 43.52
N GLY A 12 10.87 -18.65 43.76
CA GLY A 12 11.97 -18.70 42.78
C GLY A 12 12.46 -20.11 42.45
N GLY A 13 11.91 -20.71 41.40
CA GLY A 13 12.58 -21.79 40.68
C GLY A 13 13.87 -21.28 40.05
N VAL A 14 14.93 -22.08 40.11
CA VAL A 14 16.20 -21.80 39.42
C VAL A 14 15.92 -21.89 37.91
N LEU A 15 15.97 -20.76 37.21
CA LEU A 15 15.82 -20.73 35.76
C LEU A 15 17.12 -21.26 35.14
N ASP A 16 17.10 -22.49 34.64
CA ASP A 16 18.23 -23.12 33.97
C ASP A 16 18.39 -22.57 32.56
N LEU A 17 19.28 -21.59 32.39
CA LEU A 17 19.58 -20.94 31.11
C LEU A 17 20.33 -21.85 30.11
N THR A 18 20.68 -23.08 30.48
CA THR A 18 21.29 -24.06 29.57
C THR A 18 20.25 -24.83 28.76
N LYS A 19 18.97 -24.74 29.13
CA LYS A 19 17.86 -25.33 28.40
C LYS A 19 17.17 -24.27 27.54
N PRO A 20 16.75 -24.60 26.31
CA PRO A 20 15.94 -23.69 25.52
C PRO A 20 14.70 -23.32 26.32
N ILE A 21 14.47 -22.01 26.52
CA ILE A 21 13.21 -21.52 27.04
C ILE A 21 12.18 -21.72 25.93
N VAL A 22 11.45 -22.84 25.99
CA VAL A 22 10.33 -23.08 25.09
C VAL A 22 9.13 -22.35 25.67
N PRO A 23 8.59 -21.32 24.99
CA PRO A 23 7.41 -20.62 25.47
C PRO A 23 6.23 -21.59 25.57
N SER A 24 5.36 -21.40 26.57
CA SER A 24 4.13 -22.18 26.63
C SER A 24 3.23 -21.86 25.43
N LYS A 25 2.32 -22.77 25.10
CA LYS A 25 1.32 -22.57 24.04
C LYS A 25 0.53 -21.28 24.23
N GLU A 26 0.12 -21.01 25.47
CA GLU A 26 -0.62 -19.81 25.86
C GLU A 26 0.21 -18.54 25.67
N MET A 27 1.52 -18.60 25.97
CA MET A 27 2.42 -17.47 25.72
C MET A 27 2.58 -17.20 24.22
N MET A 28 2.75 -18.24 23.40
CA MET A 28 2.86 -18.08 21.94
C MET A 28 1.58 -17.48 21.36
N ILE A 29 0.41 -17.95 21.77
CA ILE A 29 -0.89 -17.41 21.34
C ILE A 29 -0.99 -15.93 21.72
N ARG A 30 -0.69 -15.57 22.99
CA ARG A 30 -0.77 -14.18 23.45
C ARG A 30 0.14 -13.27 22.64
N TRP A 31 1.41 -13.64 22.45
CA TRP A 31 2.35 -12.85 21.67
C TRP A 31 1.94 -12.71 20.22
N ALA A 32 1.44 -13.79 19.60
CA ALA A 32 0.94 -13.73 18.23
C ALA A 32 -0.23 -12.73 18.11
N LYS A 33 -1.16 -12.68 19.08
CA LYS A 33 -2.23 -11.66 19.10
C LYS A 33 -1.67 -10.24 19.25
N GLU A 34 -0.72 -10.04 20.16
CA GLU A 34 -0.08 -8.72 20.38
C GLU A 34 0.64 -8.23 19.12
N TYR A 35 1.39 -9.10 18.44
CA TYR A 35 2.11 -8.75 17.22
C TYR A 35 1.19 -8.48 16.04
N LEU A 36 0.08 -9.21 15.94
CA LEU A 36 -0.88 -9.06 14.86
C LEU A 36 -1.67 -7.73 14.95
N GLU A 37 -1.91 -7.22 16.16
CA GLU A 37 -2.62 -5.96 16.41
C GLU A 37 -1.71 -4.73 16.35
N ASP A 38 -0.41 -4.86 16.60
CA ASP A 38 0.50 -3.72 16.59
C ASP A 38 0.92 -3.35 15.15
N PRO A 39 0.63 -2.12 14.69
CA PRO A 39 0.95 -1.68 13.32
C PRO A 39 2.45 -1.55 13.05
N LYS A 40 3.32 -1.56 14.08
CA LYS A 40 4.77 -1.40 13.93
C LYS A 40 5.46 -2.64 13.38
N TRP A 41 4.86 -3.82 13.53
CA TRP A 41 5.47 -5.05 13.06
C TRP A 41 5.34 -5.21 11.56
N ASP A 42 6.38 -5.78 10.97
CA ASP A 42 6.43 -6.09 9.55
C ASP A 42 5.41 -7.17 9.16
N LEU A 43 5.21 -7.33 7.86
CA LEU A 43 4.26 -8.30 7.31
C LEU A 43 4.68 -9.75 7.59
N ASP A 44 5.97 -10.04 7.68
CA ASP A 44 6.46 -11.41 7.89
C ASP A 44 6.19 -11.89 9.33
N VAL A 45 6.38 -11.02 10.32
CA VAL A 45 6.00 -11.24 11.73
C VAL A 45 4.48 -11.43 11.85
N LYS A 46 3.70 -10.63 11.11
CA LYS A 46 2.24 -10.78 11.08
C LYS A 46 1.80 -12.11 10.47
N ARG A 47 2.39 -12.52 9.35
CA ARG A 47 2.15 -13.85 8.74
C ARG A 47 2.46 -14.99 9.68
N ASN A 48 3.62 -14.97 10.33
CA ASN A 48 3.99 -15.98 11.32
C ASN A 48 2.99 -16.02 12.48
N SER A 49 2.50 -14.85 12.92
CA SER A 49 1.49 -14.74 13.97
C SER A 49 0.16 -15.37 13.53
N ILE A 50 -0.27 -15.14 12.28
CA ILE A 50 -1.46 -15.79 11.70
C ILE A 50 -1.28 -17.32 11.69
N THR A 51 -0.14 -17.81 11.22
CA THR A 51 0.17 -19.26 11.20
C THR A 51 0.09 -19.87 12.59
N ILE A 52 0.75 -19.25 13.58
CA ILE A 52 0.72 -19.71 14.98
C ILE A 52 -0.74 -19.75 15.45
N LEU A 53 -1.52 -18.69 15.27
CA LEU A 53 -2.90 -18.64 15.72
C LEU A 53 -3.77 -19.71 15.02
N ALA A 54 -3.57 -19.93 13.73
CA ALA A 54 -4.29 -20.94 12.96
C ALA A 54 -4.00 -22.37 13.45
N GLU A 55 -2.72 -22.71 13.63
CA GLU A 55 -2.28 -24.01 14.18
C GLU A 55 -2.80 -24.26 15.59
N ASN A 56 -3.00 -23.18 16.36
CA ASN A 56 -3.52 -23.24 17.72
C ASN A 56 -5.05 -23.21 17.81
N GLY A 57 -5.77 -23.15 16.67
CA GLY A 57 -7.23 -23.20 16.62
C GLY A 57 -7.93 -21.87 16.93
N GLU A 58 -7.22 -20.75 16.89
CA GLU A 58 -7.73 -19.40 17.19
C GLU A 58 -8.54 -18.79 16.02
N ARG A 59 -9.42 -19.60 15.42
CA ARG A 59 -10.21 -19.27 14.21
C ARG A 59 -11.04 -18.00 14.39
N GLU A 60 -11.85 -17.95 15.45
CA GLU A 60 -12.75 -16.81 15.67
C GLU A 60 -11.96 -15.50 15.82
N TYR A 61 -10.84 -15.55 16.53
CA TYR A 61 -9.98 -14.39 16.69
C TYR A 61 -9.44 -13.89 15.34
N LEU A 62 -8.92 -14.80 14.51
CA LEU A 62 -8.38 -14.46 13.18
C LEU A 62 -9.44 -13.86 12.26
N ILE A 63 -10.67 -14.40 12.25
CA ILE A 63 -11.79 -13.85 11.49
C ILE A 63 -12.12 -12.43 11.95
N GLN A 64 -12.24 -12.21 13.26
CA GLN A 64 -12.58 -10.90 13.81
C GLN A 64 -11.46 -9.87 13.57
N TRP A 65 -10.20 -10.29 13.71
CA TRP A 65 -9.06 -9.46 13.35
C TRP A 65 -9.10 -9.06 11.88
N ALA A 66 -9.26 -10.03 10.96
CA ALA A 66 -9.29 -9.76 9.52
C ALA A 66 -10.40 -8.77 9.13
N LYS A 67 -11.61 -8.94 9.69
CA LYS A 67 -12.73 -8.01 9.48
C LYS A 67 -12.41 -6.59 9.96
N ARG A 68 -11.95 -6.45 11.22
CA ARG A 68 -11.55 -5.14 11.78
C ARG A 68 -10.43 -4.49 10.96
N TYR A 69 -9.45 -5.29 10.55
CA TYR A 69 -8.29 -4.81 9.82
C TYR A 69 -8.69 -4.25 8.46
N LEU A 70 -9.53 -4.97 7.71
CA LEU A 70 -10.04 -4.52 6.41
C LEU A 70 -10.99 -3.31 6.52
N GLU A 71 -11.80 -3.24 7.58
CA GLU A 71 -12.63 -2.06 7.86
C GLU A 71 -11.80 -0.81 8.20
N SER A 72 -10.70 -0.99 8.94
CA SER A 72 -9.79 0.11 9.31
C SER A 72 -8.92 0.59 8.13
N THR A 73 -8.48 -0.33 7.27
CA THR A 73 -7.65 -0.05 6.10
C THR A 73 -8.46 0.41 4.89
N GLY A 74 -9.79 0.23 4.90
CA GLY A 74 -10.74 0.77 3.92
C GLY A 74 -10.74 2.30 3.74
N LYS A 75 -9.88 3.04 4.46
CA LYS A 75 -9.60 4.47 4.23
C LYS A 75 -8.21 4.77 3.62
N ASN A 76 -7.28 3.81 3.63
CA ASN A 76 -5.88 4.04 3.23
C ASN A 76 -5.37 3.09 2.14
N HIS A 77 -6.23 2.23 1.57
CA HIS A 77 -5.93 1.37 0.41
C HIS A 77 -4.69 0.47 0.54
N SER A 78 -4.12 0.29 1.73
CA SER A 78 -3.12 -0.76 1.99
C SER A 78 -3.88 -2.07 2.20
N LEU A 79 -4.26 -2.68 1.09
CA LEU A 79 -4.93 -3.97 1.08
C LEU A 79 -3.95 -5.03 1.56
N ASP A 80 -4.32 -5.70 2.65
CA ASP A 80 -3.49 -6.76 3.20
C ASP A 80 -4.03 -8.11 2.74
N ARG A 81 -3.25 -8.75 1.86
CA ARG A 81 -3.55 -10.07 1.31
C ARG A 81 -3.70 -11.11 2.40
N ASP A 82 -3.04 -10.94 3.54
CA ASP A 82 -3.06 -11.92 4.62
C ASP A 82 -4.41 -11.89 5.34
N ALA A 83 -4.99 -10.70 5.56
CA ALA A 83 -6.34 -10.56 6.11
C ALA A 83 -7.42 -11.15 5.18
N VAL A 84 -7.30 -10.94 3.86
CA VAL A 84 -8.21 -11.57 2.88
C VAL A 84 -8.01 -13.08 2.82
N GLY A 85 -6.76 -13.55 2.86
CA GLY A 85 -6.40 -14.98 2.90
C GLY A 85 -7.06 -15.69 4.08
N VAL A 86 -7.00 -15.10 5.28
CA VAL A 86 -7.69 -15.62 6.48
C VAL A 86 -9.19 -15.82 6.23
N LEU A 87 -9.86 -14.85 5.59
CA LEU A 87 -11.30 -14.96 5.31
C LEU A 87 -11.62 -16.03 4.25
N ILE A 88 -10.74 -16.22 3.26
CA ILE A 88 -10.84 -17.29 2.25
C ILE A 88 -10.66 -18.66 2.93
N ASP A 89 -9.60 -18.82 3.71
CA ASP A 89 -9.26 -20.09 4.38
C ASP A 89 -10.37 -20.54 5.34
N TYR A 90 -11.01 -19.58 6.03
CA TYR A 90 -12.13 -19.86 6.92
C TYR A 90 -13.51 -19.79 6.28
N LYS A 91 -13.58 -19.65 4.95
CA LYS A 91 -14.81 -19.69 4.16
C LYS A 91 -15.87 -18.68 4.59
N GLU A 92 -15.46 -17.45 4.90
CA GLU A 92 -16.35 -16.35 5.31
C GLU A 92 -17.10 -15.73 4.11
N MET A 93 -17.87 -16.55 3.38
CA MET A 93 -18.41 -16.23 2.06
C MET A 93 -19.29 -14.98 2.02
N LYS A 94 -20.09 -14.75 3.06
CA LYS A 94 -20.93 -13.54 3.14
C LYS A 94 -20.08 -12.28 3.14
N TYR A 95 -18.99 -12.28 3.92
CA TYR A 95 -18.09 -11.14 4.02
C TYR A 95 -17.25 -10.98 2.76
N LEU A 96 -16.76 -12.08 2.18
CA LEU A 96 -16.03 -12.08 0.91
C LEU A 96 -16.86 -11.48 -0.24
N LYS A 97 -18.17 -11.76 -0.32
CA LYS A 97 -19.07 -11.13 -1.32
C LYS A 97 -19.21 -9.62 -1.09
N THR A 98 -19.29 -9.18 0.16
CA THR A 98 -19.31 -7.74 0.49
C THR A 98 -18.01 -7.05 0.08
N LEU A 99 -16.87 -7.65 0.41
CA LEU A 99 -15.55 -7.14 0.01
C LEU A 99 -15.39 -7.07 -1.51
N GLN A 100 -15.81 -8.12 -2.23
CA GLN A 100 -15.79 -8.11 -3.69
C GLN A 100 -16.52 -6.89 -4.25
N GLY A 101 -17.75 -6.62 -3.78
CA GLY A 101 -18.53 -5.47 -4.26
C GLY A 101 -17.88 -4.12 -3.94
N TRP A 102 -17.24 -3.98 -2.78
CA TRP A 102 -16.49 -2.76 -2.43
C TRP A 102 -15.26 -2.58 -3.32
N PHE A 103 -14.46 -3.63 -3.48
CA PHE A 103 -13.24 -3.59 -4.28
C PHE A 103 -13.51 -3.39 -5.78
N GLU A 104 -14.60 -3.95 -6.32
CA GLU A 104 -15.01 -3.69 -7.71
C GLU A 104 -15.37 -2.21 -7.92
N LYS A 105 -16.06 -1.59 -6.96
CA LYS A 105 -16.40 -0.16 -7.03
C LYS A 105 -15.16 0.73 -6.91
N ASP A 106 -14.26 0.41 -6.00
CA ASP A 106 -13.01 1.16 -5.83
C ASP A 106 -12.12 1.01 -7.07
N LEU A 107 -12.03 -0.20 -7.64
CA LEU A 107 -11.31 -0.45 -8.89
C LEU A 107 -11.87 0.38 -10.04
N GLU A 108 -13.19 0.48 -10.17
CA GLU A 108 -13.82 1.34 -11.18
C GLU A 108 -13.46 2.82 -10.97
N SER A 109 -13.47 3.30 -9.73
CA SER A 109 -13.06 4.66 -9.39
C SER A 109 -11.60 4.93 -9.74
N MET A 110 -10.69 4.03 -9.38
CA MET A 110 -9.27 4.12 -9.70
C MET A 110 -9.03 4.15 -11.22
N LYS A 111 -9.73 3.31 -11.99
CA LYS A 111 -9.63 3.31 -13.47
C LYS A 111 -10.12 4.63 -14.08
N LYS A 112 -11.16 5.25 -13.52
CA LYS A 112 -11.61 6.59 -13.96
C LYS A 112 -10.57 7.66 -13.67
N GLU A 113 -9.95 7.62 -12.49
CA GLU A 113 -8.87 8.55 -12.10
C GLU A 113 -7.64 8.37 -12.99
N LEU A 114 -7.25 7.12 -13.30
CA LEU A 114 -6.16 6.83 -14.23
C LEU A 114 -6.44 7.45 -15.60
N GLY A 115 -7.64 7.26 -16.15
CA GLY A 115 -8.03 7.87 -17.43
C GLY A 115 -8.03 9.41 -17.39
N ALA A 116 -8.31 10.03 -16.24
CA ALA A 116 -8.21 11.48 -16.07
C ALA A 116 -6.74 11.95 -16.08
N LEU A 117 -5.85 11.25 -15.38
CA LEU A 117 -4.42 11.54 -15.35
C LEU A 117 -3.77 11.31 -16.72
N GLU A 118 -4.15 10.27 -17.46
CA GLU A 118 -3.67 10.02 -18.82
C GLU A 118 -4.08 11.14 -19.78
N LYS A 119 -5.33 11.61 -19.68
CA LYS A 119 -5.80 12.78 -20.44
C LYS A 119 -5.02 14.05 -20.07
N GLN A 120 -4.73 14.25 -18.78
CA GLN A 120 -3.90 15.37 -18.34
C GLN A 120 -2.47 15.27 -18.90
N ARG A 121 -1.85 14.09 -18.85
CA ARG A 121 -0.52 13.82 -19.43
C ARG A 121 -0.50 14.16 -20.93
N LEU A 122 -1.49 13.69 -21.69
CA LEU A 122 -1.63 14.00 -23.12
C LEU A 122 -1.82 15.50 -23.37
N GLY A 123 -2.65 16.16 -22.56
CA GLY A 123 -2.89 17.60 -22.64
C GLY A 123 -1.62 18.43 -22.36
N LEU A 124 -0.77 17.97 -21.44
CA LEU A 124 0.54 18.55 -21.21
C LEU A 124 1.44 18.30 -22.43
N SER A 125 1.57 17.07 -22.92
CA SER A 125 2.38 16.70 -24.09
C SER A 125 2.04 17.47 -25.37
N LEU A 126 0.75 17.68 -25.64
CA LEU A 126 0.30 18.36 -26.87
C LEU A 126 0.49 19.88 -26.80
N ASN A 127 0.55 20.45 -25.59
CA ASN A 127 0.68 21.89 -25.38
C ASN A 127 2.08 22.31 -24.91
N LEU A 128 3.10 21.47 -25.03
CA LEU A 128 4.43 21.73 -24.48
C LEU A 128 5.04 23.04 -25.00
N GLY A 129 5.00 23.26 -26.31
CA GLY A 129 5.47 24.50 -26.92
C GLY A 129 4.63 25.71 -26.54
N ALA A 130 3.31 25.55 -26.46
CA ALA A 130 2.37 26.62 -26.13
C ALA A 130 2.46 27.04 -24.66
N GLN A 131 2.59 26.09 -23.73
CA GLN A 131 2.73 26.39 -22.30
C GLN A 131 4.09 27.00 -21.96
N ALA A 132 5.16 26.51 -22.58
CA ALA A 132 6.48 27.13 -22.47
C ALA A 132 6.44 28.57 -23.01
N TYR A 133 5.82 28.79 -24.18
CA TYR A 133 5.65 30.12 -24.77
C TYR A 133 4.78 31.06 -23.90
N VAL A 134 3.63 30.58 -23.39
CA VAL A 134 2.78 31.35 -22.46
C VAL A 134 3.57 31.79 -21.22
N LYS A 135 4.42 30.91 -20.68
CA LYS A 135 5.28 31.25 -19.54
C LYS A 135 6.37 32.25 -19.89
N MET A 136 6.93 32.18 -21.11
CA MET A 136 7.90 33.17 -21.56
C MET A 136 7.27 34.57 -21.73
N ARG A 137 5.99 34.65 -22.11
CA ARG A 137 5.24 35.93 -22.19
C ARG A 137 5.04 36.64 -20.85
N GLU A 138 5.24 35.95 -19.73
CA GLU A 138 5.27 36.60 -18.40
C GLU A 138 6.53 37.46 -18.20
N PHE A 139 7.57 37.28 -19.04
CA PHE A 139 8.89 37.90 -18.88
C PHE A 139 9.40 38.62 -20.14
N MET A 140 8.74 38.45 -21.29
CA MET A 140 9.15 39.00 -22.58
C MET A 140 7.92 39.32 -23.44
N SER A 141 7.92 40.45 -24.12
CA SER A 141 6.86 40.82 -25.06
C SER A 141 6.93 40.02 -26.38
N ASP A 142 5.82 39.98 -27.11
CA ASP A 142 5.76 39.28 -28.41
C ASP A 142 6.73 39.89 -29.44
N GLU A 143 6.92 41.22 -29.42
CA GLU A 143 7.86 41.92 -30.31
C GLU A 143 9.32 41.60 -30.00
N GLU A 144 9.67 41.46 -28.71
CA GLU A 144 11.00 41.02 -28.28
C GLU A 144 11.24 39.56 -28.67
N TRP A 145 10.22 38.71 -28.53
CA TRP A 145 10.28 37.30 -28.93
C TRP A 145 10.51 37.14 -30.43
N GLU A 146 9.75 37.85 -31.27
CA GLU A 146 9.86 37.77 -32.73
C GLU A 146 11.21 38.26 -33.27
N ARG A 147 11.87 39.17 -32.55
CA ARG A 147 13.23 39.64 -32.88
C ARG A 147 14.32 38.63 -32.55
N LEU A 148 14.04 37.62 -31.73
CA LEU A 148 15.03 36.60 -31.40
C LEU A 148 15.31 35.68 -32.59
N PRO A 149 16.58 35.25 -32.78
CA PRO A 149 16.89 34.17 -33.70
C PRO A 149 16.11 32.90 -33.31
N LYS A 150 15.64 32.14 -34.30
CA LYS A 150 14.89 30.87 -34.07
C LYS A 150 15.58 29.91 -33.10
N LYS A 151 16.91 29.83 -33.15
CA LYS A 151 17.71 28.99 -32.24
C LYS A 151 17.56 29.41 -30.77
N GLU A 152 17.48 30.72 -30.53
CA GLU A 152 17.34 31.29 -29.19
C GLU A 152 15.91 31.12 -28.66
N GLN A 153 14.90 31.30 -29.52
CA GLN A 153 13.50 30.99 -29.20
C GLN A 153 13.33 29.53 -28.78
N LEU A 154 13.99 28.60 -29.49
CA LEU A 154 13.98 27.16 -29.16
C LEU A 154 14.67 26.89 -27.82
N ARG A 155 15.83 27.52 -27.54
CA ARG A 155 16.55 27.38 -26.27
C ARG A 155 15.69 27.84 -25.09
N LEU A 156 15.12 29.04 -25.18
CA LEU A 156 14.29 29.60 -24.11
C LEU A 156 13.00 28.81 -23.91
N SER A 157 12.38 28.33 -24.99
CA SER A 157 11.21 27.44 -24.89
C SER A 157 11.55 26.12 -24.19
N ALA A 158 12.72 25.54 -24.48
CA ALA A 158 13.18 24.33 -23.81
C ALA A 158 13.48 24.57 -22.30
N GLU A 159 14.05 25.73 -21.96
CA GLU A 159 14.29 26.12 -20.56
C GLU A 159 12.99 26.36 -19.78
N ALA A 160 12.03 27.07 -20.38
CA ALA A 160 10.72 27.26 -19.80
C ALA A 160 9.98 25.93 -19.62
N TYR A 161 10.08 25.02 -20.59
CA TYR A 161 9.55 23.67 -20.45
C TYR A 161 10.18 22.94 -19.26
N ALA A 162 11.50 22.86 -19.20
CA ALA A 162 12.23 22.17 -18.14
C ALA A 162 11.92 22.74 -16.75
N LYS A 163 11.69 24.06 -16.65
CA LYS A 163 11.41 24.73 -15.39
C LYS A 163 9.96 24.60 -14.92
N TYR A 164 9.00 24.73 -15.84
CA TYR A 164 7.58 24.89 -15.46
C TYR A 164 6.73 23.65 -15.75
N VAL A 165 6.99 22.97 -16.86
CA VAL A 165 6.13 21.86 -17.33
C VAL A 165 6.74 20.51 -16.97
N GLY A 166 8.06 20.36 -17.09
CA GLY A 166 8.79 19.14 -16.73
C GLY A 166 8.44 18.60 -15.35
N PRO A 167 8.49 19.41 -14.27
CA PRO A 167 8.14 18.96 -12.93
C PRO A 167 6.68 18.51 -12.77
N ILE A 168 5.75 19.15 -13.49
CA ILE A 168 4.33 18.76 -13.49
C ILE A 168 4.16 17.42 -14.21
N MET A 169 4.83 17.27 -15.36
CA MET A 169 4.82 16.02 -16.12
C MET A 169 5.33 14.85 -15.28
N THR A 170 6.47 15.02 -14.61
CA THR A 170 7.03 14.00 -13.71
C THR A 170 6.04 13.64 -12.61
N LYS A 171 5.41 14.63 -11.97
CA LYS A 171 4.39 14.36 -10.93
C LYS A 171 3.19 13.58 -11.46
N VAL A 172 2.72 13.91 -12.66
CA VAL A 172 1.60 13.19 -13.31
C VAL A 172 2.02 11.75 -13.66
N GLU A 173 3.21 11.56 -14.22
CA GLU A 173 3.75 10.24 -14.54
C GLU A 173 3.94 9.37 -13.29
N ASP A 174 4.46 9.94 -12.20
CA ASP A 174 4.61 9.22 -10.93
C ASP A 174 3.26 8.86 -10.32
N ALA A 175 2.27 9.77 -10.41
CA ALA A 175 0.90 9.49 -9.99
C ALA A 175 0.27 8.36 -10.81
N ILE A 176 0.45 8.36 -12.13
CA ILE A 176 0.00 7.29 -13.04
C ILE A 176 0.63 5.96 -12.63
N LYS A 177 1.96 5.87 -12.51
CA LYS A 177 2.66 4.64 -12.13
C LYS A 177 2.18 4.09 -10.79
N LYS A 178 2.00 4.99 -9.81
CA LYS A 178 1.49 4.61 -8.48
C LYS A 178 0.08 4.03 -8.59
N LEU A 179 -0.80 4.69 -9.36
CA LEU A 179 -2.18 4.26 -9.52
C LEU A 179 -2.30 2.95 -10.32
N GLU A 180 -1.52 2.78 -11.38
CA GLU A 180 -1.41 1.52 -12.14
C GLU A 180 -1.01 0.36 -11.24
N ARG A 181 -0.02 0.58 -10.36
CA ARG A 181 0.39 -0.43 -9.38
C ARG A 181 -0.74 -0.78 -8.42
N GLN A 182 -1.43 0.22 -7.87
CA GLN A 182 -2.57 0.00 -6.96
C GLN A 182 -3.72 -0.76 -7.65
N ILE A 183 -4.00 -0.43 -8.92
CA ILE A 183 -4.98 -1.14 -9.75
C ILE A 183 -4.58 -2.61 -9.91
N SER A 184 -3.32 -2.89 -10.27
CA SER A 184 -2.83 -4.26 -10.44
C SER A 184 -2.87 -5.08 -9.13
N GLU A 185 -2.51 -4.46 -8.01
CA GLU A 185 -2.60 -5.07 -6.68
C GLU A 185 -4.05 -5.41 -6.31
N MET A 186 -4.99 -4.49 -6.58
CA MET A 186 -6.43 -4.68 -6.36
C MET A 186 -7.03 -5.76 -7.26
N GLU A 187 -6.67 -5.79 -8.55
CA GLU A 187 -7.14 -6.82 -9.49
C GLU A 187 -6.70 -8.22 -9.06
N THR A 188 -5.46 -8.37 -8.63
CA THR A 188 -4.96 -9.64 -8.09
C THR A 188 -5.77 -10.09 -6.87
N LEU A 189 -6.06 -9.16 -5.96
CA LEU A 189 -6.82 -9.47 -4.75
C LEU A 189 -8.28 -9.86 -5.06
N LEU A 190 -8.91 -9.15 -5.99
CA LEU A 190 -10.25 -9.48 -6.47
C LEU A 190 -10.29 -10.87 -7.09
N ASP A 191 -9.27 -11.23 -7.85
CA ASP A 191 -9.15 -12.57 -8.42
C ASP A 191 -8.98 -13.64 -7.33
N ASP A 192 -8.18 -13.38 -6.29
CA ASP A 192 -8.05 -14.28 -5.14
C ASP A 192 -9.39 -14.46 -4.40
N ILE A 193 -10.15 -13.38 -4.18
CA ILE A 193 -11.49 -13.43 -3.58
C ILE A 193 -12.45 -14.24 -4.47
N ARG A 194 -12.46 -13.98 -5.79
CA ARG A 194 -13.31 -14.71 -6.75
C ARG A 194 -13.01 -16.19 -6.76
N ARG A 195 -11.72 -16.57 -6.76
CA ARG A 195 -11.31 -17.99 -6.63
C ARG A 195 -11.73 -18.58 -5.29
N GLY A 196 -11.60 -17.83 -4.20
CA GLY A 196 -12.05 -18.24 -2.87
C GLY A 196 -13.56 -18.54 -2.83
N LEU A 197 -14.36 -17.69 -3.48
CA LEU A 197 -15.81 -17.85 -3.61
C LEU A 197 -16.22 -19.02 -4.51
N GLN A 198 -15.36 -19.47 -5.45
CA GLN A 198 -15.64 -20.58 -6.37
C GLN A 198 -15.27 -21.96 -5.83
N LYS A 199 -14.50 -22.06 -4.73
CA LYS A 199 -14.09 -23.33 -4.09
C LYS A 199 -15.22 -23.96 -3.24
N GLU A 200 -16.47 -23.68 -3.58
CA GLU A 200 -17.68 -24.22 -2.95
C GLU A 200 -18.11 -25.53 -3.63
#